data_AF-A0A9D7NWF9-F1
#
_entry.id   AF-A0A9D7NWF9-F1
#
_cell.length_a   1.000
_cell.length_b   1.000
_cell.length_c   1.000
_cell.angle_alpha   90.00
_cell.angle_beta   90.00
_cell.angle_gamma   90.00
#
_symmetry.space_group_name_H-M   'P 1'
#
loop_
_entity.id
_entity.type
_entity.pdbx_description
1 polymer ?
#
loop_
_entity_poly.entity_id
_entity_poly.type
_entity_poly.pdbx_seq_one_letter_code
_entity_poly.pdbx_strand_id
1 'polypeptide(L)'
;MPTTEVRITNRSRHPLPSYATDHSAGLDLRANIDAPIILAPGQRSLIPTGLFLELPEGTEAQVRPRSGLAFKHGVTVLNSPGTIDADYRGEVGVLLINHGHDPFTVNDGDRIAQLVVARYVRVTFAESADLRASERGAGGFGHTGTH
;
A
#
# COMPACT_ATOMS: atom_id res chain seq x y z
N MET A 1 -9.54 5.33 19.27
CA MET A 1 -10.55 5.18 18.20
C MET A 1 -11.15 3.79 18.32
N PRO A 2 -12.43 3.57 17.98
CA PRO A 2 -13.00 2.22 17.96
C PRO A 2 -12.21 1.36 16.95
N THR A 3 -11.73 0.21 17.41
CA THR A 3 -11.04 -0.75 16.56
C THR A 3 -12.05 -1.66 15.86
N THR A 4 -11.75 -2.03 14.62
CA THR A 4 -12.53 -3.03 13.87
C THR A 4 -11.70 -4.30 13.79
N GLU A 5 -12.32 -5.43 14.11
CA GLU A 5 -11.66 -6.74 14.02
C GLU A 5 -11.54 -7.17 12.55
N VAL A 6 -10.35 -7.64 12.17
CA VAL A 6 -10.03 -8.18 10.84
C VAL A 6 -9.57 -9.60 11.04
N ARG A 7 -10.18 -10.56 10.34
CA ARG A 7 -9.71 -11.94 10.37
C ARG A 7 -8.44 -12.03 9.54
N ILE A 8 -7.42 -12.67 10.10
CA ILE A 8 -6.10 -12.81 9.49
C ILE A 8 -5.59 -14.22 9.66
N THR A 9 -5.06 -14.81 8.59
CA THR A 9 -4.24 -16.02 8.65
C THR A 9 -2.79 -15.63 8.39
N ASN A 10 -1.90 -16.00 9.31
CA ASN A 10 -0.47 -15.78 9.18
C ASN A 10 0.23 -17.12 8.90
N ARG A 11 0.80 -17.25 7.69
CA ARG A 11 1.65 -18.37 7.27
C ARG A 11 3.12 -17.98 7.18
N SER A 12 3.46 -16.75 7.58
CA SER A 12 4.83 -16.27 7.62
C SER A 12 5.59 -16.79 8.83
N ARG A 13 6.91 -16.65 8.80
CA ARG A 13 7.79 -16.87 9.97
C ARG A 13 7.89 -15.66 10.90
N HIS A 14 7.10 -14.61 10.65
CA HIS A 14 7.16 -13.32 11.36
C HIS A 14 5.89 -13.09 12.22
N PRO A 15 5.98 -12.30 13.30
CA PRO A 15 4.81 -11.90 14.08
C PRO A 15 3.77 -11.17 13.22
N LEU A 16 2.52 -11.18 13.68
CA LEU A 16 1.47 -10.36 13.09
C LEU A 16 1.87 -8.87 13.09
N PRO A 17 1.49 -8.10 12.05
CA PRO A 17 1.70 -6.65 12.03
C PRO A 17 1.05 -5.97 13.23
N SER A 18 1.73 -4.98 13.78
CA SER A 18 1.24 -4.16 14.90
C SER A 18 1.48 -2.68 14.61
N TYR A 19 0.67 -1.82 15.23
CA TYR A 19 0.86 -0.38 15.18
C TYR A 19 2.11 -0.02 16.00
N ALA A 20 3.02 0.74 15.39
CA ALA A 20 4.29 1.10 16.03
C ALA A 20 4.12 2.11 17.18
N THR A 21 3.10 2.96 17.09
CA THR A 21 2.74 3.95 18.12
C THR A 21 1.22 4.07 18.21
N ASP A 22 0.71 4.66 19.29
CA ASP A 22 -0.73 4.85 19.55
C ASP A 22 -1.48 5.66 18.47
N HIS A 23 -0.73 6.43 17.68
CA HIS A 23 -1.26 7.29 16.62
C HIS A 23 -0.77 6.88 15.22
N SER A 24 -0.14 5.71 15.10
CA SER A 24 0.24 5.17 13.80
C SER A 24 -0.99 4.82 12.98
N ALA A 25 -1.05 5.31 11.74
CA ALA A 25 -2.14 4.97 10.82
C ALA A 25 -1.94 3.61 10.12
N GLY A 26 -0.68 3.18 9.97
CA GLY A 26 -0.33 1.97 9.24
C GLY A 26 0.37 0.92 10.09
N LEU A 27 0.30 -0.34 9.64
CA LEU A 27 1.01 -1.49 10.20
C LEU A 27 2.15 -1.89 9.29
N ASP A 28 3.38 -2.02 9.81
CA ASP A 28 4.53 -2.44 9.00
C ASP A 28 4.33 -3.87 8.47
N LEU A 29 4.48 -4.06 7.15
CA LEU A 29 4.48 -5.36 6.49
C LEU A 29 5.91 -5.85 6.32
N ARG A 30 6.15 -7.14 6.61
CA ARG A 30 7.46 -7.77 6.53
C ARG A 30 7.55 -8.70 5.32
N ALA A 31 8.73 -8.76 4.71
CA ALA A 31 9.04 -9.77 3.70
C ALA A 31 9.07 -11.17 4.33
N ASN A 32 8.44 -12.15 3.68
CA ASN A 32 8.48 -13.56 4.06
C ASN A 32 9.07 -14.38 2.91
N ILE A 33 10.41 -14.42 2.83
CA ILE A 33 11.15 -14.96 1.68
C ILE A 33 12.24 -15.93 2.15
N ASP A 34 12.53 -16.98 1.38
CA ASP A 34 13.53 -18.00 1.79
C ASP A 34 14.99 -17.59 1.48
N ALA A 35 15.17 -16.67 0.53
CA ALA A 35 16.47 -16.12 0.15
C ALA A 35 16.35 -14.63 -0.16
N PRO A 36 17.42 -13.84 0.02
CA PRO A 36 17.41 -12.41 -0.33
C PRO A 36 17.06 -12.16 -1.79
N ILE A 37 16.27 -11.12 -2.03
CA ILE A 37 15.91 -10.65 -3.38
C ILE A 37 16.63 -9.33 -3.64
N ILE A 38 17.43 -9.28 -4.70
CA ILE A 38 18.14 -8.07 -5.10
C ILE A 38 17.35 -7.38 -6.21
N LEU A 39 17.04 -6.10 -6.00
CA LEU A 39 16.42 -5.21 -6.98
C LEU A 39 17.50 -4.26 -7.53
N ALA A 40 17.97 -4.53 -8.74
CA ALA A 40 18.78 -3.56 -9.48
C ALA A 40 17.96 -2.27 -9.77
N PRO A 41 18.60 -1.13 -10.06
CA PRO A 41 17.92 0.07 -10.55
C PRO A 41 16.94 -0.24 -11.70
N GLY A 42 15.69 0.19 -11.56
CA GLY A 42 14.59 -0.07 -12.50
C GLY A 42 13.91 -1.44 -12.36
N GLN A 43 14.46 -2.35 -11.55
CA GLN A 43 13.87 -3.68 -11.33
C GLN A 43 12.72 -3.61 -10.32
N ARG A 44 11.75 -4.51 -10.52
CA ARG A 44 10.61 -4.72 -9.64
C ARG A 44 10.46 -6.18 -9.28
N SER A 45 9.92 -6.46 -8.10
CA SER A 45 9.54 -7.80 -7.67
C SER A 45 8.31 -7.76 -6.77
N LEU A 46 7.46 -8.78 -6.88
CA LEU A 46 6.41 -9.04 -5.90
C LEU A 46 7.05 -9.74 -4.70
N ILE A 47 6.97 -9.12 -3.53
CA ILE A 47 7.53 -9.66 -2.28
C ILE A 47 6.38 -10.26 -1.46
N PRO A 48 6.39 -11.57 -1.19
CA PRO A 48 5.38 -12.23 -0.35
C PRO A 48 5.51 -11.77 1.12
N THR A 49 4.38 -11.78 1.83
CA THR A 49 4.31 -11.43 3.27
C THR A 49 3.88 -12.60 4.15
N GLY A 50 3.34 -13.67 3.57
CA GLY A 50 2.69 -14.78 4.25
C GLY A 50 1.38 -14.43 4.94
N LEU A 51 0.81 -13.24 4.69
CA LEU A 51 -0.42 -12.78 5.33
C LEU A 51 -1.62 -12.91 4.39
N PHE A 52 -2.74 -13.34 4.94
CA PHE A 52 -4.02 -13.48 4.23
C PHE A 52 -5.09 -12.79 5.07
N LEU A 53 -5.87 -11.91 4.45
CA LEU A 53 -6.81 -11.04 5.15
C LEU A 53 -8.25 -11.35 4.75
N GLU A 54 -9.16 -11.13 5.69
CA GLU A 54 -10.58 -11.02 5.45
C GLU A 54 -11.05 -9.69 6.05
N LEU A 55 -11.26 -8.71 5.16
CA LEU A 55 -11.64 -7.35 5.56
C LEU A 55 -13.17 -7.23 5.67
N PRO A 56 -13.67 -6.36 6.55
CA PRO A 56 -15.08 -6.00 6.59
C PRO A 56 -15.55 -5.39 5.27
N GLU A 57 -16.81 -5.65 4.89
CA GLU A 57 -17.44 -5.00 3.75
C GLU A 57 -17.41 -3.47 3.88
N GLY A 58 -17.18 -2.77 2.76
CA GLY A 58 -17.04 -1.32 2.72
C GLY A 58 -15.67 -0.80 3.18
N THR A 59 -14.69 -1.70 3.30
CA THR A 59 -13.29 -1.35 3.57
C THR A 59 -12.34 -2.00 2.56
N GLU A 60 -11.25 -1.32 2.25
CA GLU A 60 -10.12 -1.87 1.52
C GLU A 60 -8.88 -1.77 2.41
N ALA A 61 -7.87 -2.59 2.16
CA ALA A 61 -6.55 -2.38 2.73
C ALA A 61 -5.60 -1.83 1.67
N GLN A 62 -4.83 -0.82 2.05
CA GLN A 62 -3.93 -0.08 1.18
C GLN A 62 -2.49 -0.35 1.59
N VAL A 63 -1.75 -1.02 0.71
CA VAL A 63 -0.30 -1.20 0.83
C VAL A 63 0.39 0.07 0.36
N ARG A 64 1.04 0.78 1.29
CA ARG A 64 1.68 2.08 1.08
C ARG A 64 3.19 2.01 1.29
N PRO A 65 3.99 2.89 0.64
CA PRO A 65 5.43 2.95 0.81
C PRO A 65 5.81 3.39 2.22
N ARG A 66 6.97 2.95 2.68
CA ARG A 66 7.61 3.49 3.89
C ARG A 66 8.50 4.66 3.47
N SER A 67 8.29 5.83 4.06
CA SER A 67 9.04 7.06 3.69
C SER A 67 10.56 6.88 3.77
N GLY A 68 11.05 6.09 4.74
CA GLY A 68 12.46 5.79 4.89
C GLY A 68 13.06 5.02 3.71
N LEU A 69 12.33 4.05 3.13
CA LEU A 69 12.81 3.30 1.96
C LEU A 69 12.81 4.19 0.71
N ALA A 70 11.74 4.97 0.52
CA ALA A 70 11.62 5.89 -0.60
C ALA A 70 12.72 6.96 -0.57
N PHE A 71 12.94 7.60 0.58
CA PHE A 71 13.93 8.68 0.71
C PHE A 71 15.38 8.18 0.64
N LYS A 72 15.70 7.06 1.31
CA LYS A 72 17.10 6.60 1.43
C LYS A 72 17.57 5.74 0.25
N HIS A 73 16.66 5.02 -0.38
CA HIS A 73 17.01 4.00 -1.38
C HIS A 73 16.27 4.18 -2.71
N GLY A 74 15.33 5.13 -2.82
CA GLY A 74 14.49 5.25 -4.01
C GLY A 74 13.53 4.06 -4.19
N VAL A 75 13.31 3.25 -3.13
CA VAL A 75 12.47 2.06 -3.21
C VAL A 75 11.06 2.40 -2.76
N THR A 76 10.08 2.04 -3.59
CA THR A 76 8.66 2.30 -3.33
C THR A 76 7.79 1.12 -3.72
N VAL A 77 6.52 1.18 -3.32
CA VAL A 77 5.47 0.27 -3.80
C VAL A 77 5.03 0.77 -5.17
N LEU A 78 5.27 -0.01 -6.23
CA LEU A 78 5.09 0.40 -7.62
C LEU A 78 3.63 0.78 -7.93
N ASN A 79 2.68 0.00 -7.40
CA ASN A 79 1.25 0.23 -7.58
C ASN A 79 0.65 1.08 -6.45
N SER A 80 1.44 1.94 -5.79
CA SER A 80 0.98 2.65 -4.60
C SER A 80 -0.21 3.60 -4.86
N PRO A 81 -1.22 3.60 -3.95
CA PRO A 81 -1.47 2.58 -2.94
C PRO A 81 -1.90 1.25 -3.59
N GLY A 82 -1.29 0.14 -3.17
CA GLY A 82 -1.72 -1.18 -3.61
C GLY A 82 -3.00 -1.58 -2.90
N THR A 83 -4.10 -1.74 -3.65
CA THR A 83 -5.41 -2.09 -3.10
C THR A 83 -5.55 -3.59 -2.85
N ILE A 84 -6.07 -3.93 -1.67
CA ILE A 84 -6.54 -5.26 -1.29
C ILE A 84 -8.04 -5.16 -1.01
N ASP A 85 -8.84 -5.78 -1.87
CA ASP A 85 -10.30 -5.77 -1.78
C ASP A 85 -10.82 -6.61 -0.60
N ALA A 86 -12.04 -6.32 -0.12
CA ALA A 86 -12.61 -7.01 1.04
C ALA A 86 -12.91 -8.49 0.80
N ASP A 87 -13.13 -8.90 -0.44
CA ASP A 87 -13.38 -10.28 -0.87
C ASP A 87 -12.10 -11.00 -1.31
N TYR A 88 -10.95 -10.32 -1.35
CA TYR A 88 -9.67 -10.96 -1.63
C TYR A 88 -9.27 -11.88 -0.47
N ARG A 89 -8.92 -13.13 -0.78
CA ARG A 89 -8.43 -14.15 0.18
C ARG A 89 -7.07 -14.72 -0.20
N GLY A 90 -6.42 -14.14 -1.21
CA GLY A 90 -5.07 -14.49 -1.57
C GLY A 90 -4.04 -13.89 -0.60
N GLU A 91 -2.77 -14.15 -0.87
CA GLU A 91 -1.68 -13.61 -0.08
C GLU A 91 -1.51 -12.11 -0.36
N VAL A 92 -1.34 -11.32 0.70
CA VAL A 92 -0.94 -9.92 0.58
C VAL A 92 0.50 -9.86 0.07
N GLY A 93 0.68 -9.45 -1.18
CA GLY A 93 2.00 -9.22 -1.77
C GLY A 93 2.35 -7.72 -1.83
N VAL A 94 3.63 -7.40 -1.74
CA VAL A 94 4.14 -6.03 -1.87
C VAL A 94 4.94 -5.92 -3.17
N LEU A 95 4.41 -5.21 -4.16
CA LEU A 95 5.10 -4.98 -5.43
C LEU A 95 6.11 -3.84 -5.28
N LEU A 96 7.35 -4.18 -4.96
CA LEU A 96 8.43 -3.20 -4.84
C LEU A 96 9.07 -2.88 -6.19
N ILE A 97 9.47 -1.62 -6.37
CA ILE A 97 10.34 -1.16 -7.46
C ILE A 97 11.49 -0.34 -6.87
N ASN A 98 12.68 -0.49 -7.45
CA ASN A 98 13.85 0.32 -7.13
C ASN A 98 14.01 1.45 -8.16
N HIS A 99 13.75 2.71 -7.77
CA HIS A 99 14.07 3.89 -8.57
C HIS A 99 15.41 4.54 -8.20
N GLY A 100 16.13 4.01 -7.21
CA GLY A 100 17.45 4.46 -6.82
C GLY A 100 18.53 4.10 -7.83
N HIS A 101 19.76 4.53 -7.53
CA HIS A 101 20.93 4.29 -8.39
C HIS A 101 21.73 3.05 -8.00
N ASP A 102 21.56 2.55 -6.77
CA ASP A 102 22.25 1.38 -6.25
C ASP A 102 21.30 0.19 -6.14
N PRO A 103 21.80 -1.06 -6.26
CA PRO A 103 21.01 -2.25 -5.97
C PRO A 103 20.46 -2.23 -4.52
N PHE A 104 19.21 -2.64 -4.36
CA PHE A 104 18.56 -2.78 -3.06
C PHE A 104 18.28 -4.25 -2.75
N THR A 105 18.78 -4.74 -1.62
CA THR A 105 18.55 -6.12 -1.17
C THR A 105 17.40 -6.16 -0.16
N VAL A 106 16.36 -6.93 -0.49
CA VAL A 106 15.29 -7.30 0.44
C VAL A 106 15.71 -8.59 1.15
N ASN A 107 15.77 -8.57 2.47
CA ASN A 107 16.00 -9.76 3.30
C ASN A 107 14.69 -10.23 3.93
N ASP A 108 14.67 -11.49 4.37
CA ASP A 108 13.57 -12.00 5.17
C ASP A 108 13.38 -11.17 6.45
N GLY A 109 12.12 -10.84 6.77
CA GLY A 109 11.76 -10.04 7.94
C GLY A 109 11.93 -8.53 7.78
N ASP A 110 12.51 -8.05 6.68
CA ASP A 110 12.63 -6.62 6.40
C ASP A 110 11.24 -5.98 6.32
N ARG A 111 11.11 -4.80 6.91
CA ARG A 111 9.88 -4.01 6.83
C ARG A 111 9.84 -3.27 5.51
N ILE A 112 9.02 -3.74 4.58
CA ILE A 112 9.07 -3.33 3.17
C ILE A 112 7.96 -2.37 2.77
N ALA A 113 6.83 -2.38 3.46
CA ALA A 113 5.68 -1.51 3.21
C ALA A 113 4.90 -1.30 4.51
N GLN A 114 3.84 -0.50 4.45
CA GLN A 114 2.87 -0.36 5.54
C GLN A 114 1.45 -0.55 5.01
N LEU A 115 0.59 -1.19 5.80
CA LEU A 115 -0.81 -1.42 5.48
C LEU A 115 -1.69 -0.41 6.20
N VAL A 116 -2.62 0.23 5.50
CA VAL A 116 -3.66 1.09 6.10
C VAL A 116 -5.03 0.55 5.67
N VAL A 117 -5.94 0.31 6.61
CA VAL A 117 -7.34 -0.05 6.28
C VAL A 117 -8.16 1.23 6.13
N ALA A 118 -8.84 1.38 4.99
CA ALA A 118 -9.61 2.57 4.64
C ALA A 118 -11.05 2.20 4.24
N ARG A 119 -12.00 3.10 4.52
CA ARG A 119 -13.38 2.97 4.03
C ARG A 119 -13.47 3.49 2.60
N TYR A 120 -14.24 2.82 1.76
CA TYR A 120 -14.60 3.29 0.43
C TYR A 120 -16.11 3.37 0.27
N VAL A 121 -16.57 4.08 -0.76
CA VAL A 121 -17.97 4.15 -1.16
C VAL A 121 -18.17 3.43 -2.48
N ARG A 122 -19.29 2.71 -2.63
CA ARG A 122 -19.72 2.17 -3.91
C ARG A 122 -20.62 3.19 -4.59
N VAL A 123 -20.40 3.44 -5.88
CA VAL A 123 -21.16 4.42 -6.66
C VAL A 123 -21.89 3.75 -7.81
N THR A 124 -23.05 4.31 -8.18
CA THR A 124 -23.71 4.06 -9.46
C THR A 124 -23.63 5.37 -10.25
N PHE A 125 -23.23 5.29 -11.52
CA PHE A 125 -23.15 6.47 -12.37
C PHE A 125 -24.52 6.82 -12.96
N ALA A 126 -24.84 8.11 -12.99
CA ALA A 126 -25.98 8.67 -13.71
C ALA A 126 -25.45 9.62 -14.79
N GLU A 127 -25.61 9.24 -16.05
CA GLU A 127 -25.17 10.04 -17.20
C GLU A 127 -25.94 11.37 -17.27
N SER A 128 -25.25 12.47 -17.60
CA SER A 128 -25.81 13.81 -17.69
C SER A 128 -25.19 14.54 -18.87
N ALA A 129 -25.98 15.39 -19.54
CA ALA A 129 -25.47 16.25 -20.62
C ALA A 129 -24.48 17.31 -20.11
N ASP A 130 -24.66 17.76 -18.85
CA ASP A 130 -23.87 18.82 -18.24
C ASP A 130 -23.52 18.53 -16.76
N LEU A 131 -22.47 19.18 -16.27
CA LEU A 131 -22.08 19.20 -14.86
C LEU A 131 -22.41 20.56 -14.22
N ARG A 132 -22.72 20.58 -12.92
CA ARG A 132 -22.92 21.84 -12.18
C ARG A 132 -21.62 22.64 -12.12
N ALA A 133 -21.72 23.95 -12.25
CA ALA A 133 -20.57 24.85 -12.09
C ALA A 133 -19.95 24.71 -10.69
N SER A 134 -18.63 24.81 -10.63
CA SER A 134 -17.84 24.90 -9.39
C SER A 134 -16.76 25.96 -9.54
N GLU A 135 -16.26 26.49 -8.43
CA GLU A 135 -15.18 27.50 -8.43
C GLU A 135 -13.91 27.03 -9.17
N ARG A 136 -13.59 25.74 -9.09
CA ARG A 136 -12.45 25.15 -9.81
C ARG A 136 -12.73 24.88 -11.28
N GLY A 137 -13.97 24.59 -11.66
CA GLY A 137 -14.36 24.28 -13.04
C GLY A 137 -13.46 23.21 -13.70
N ALA A 138 -12.96 23.51 -14.90
CA ALA A 138 -12.03 22.65 -15.65
C ALA A 138 -10.54 22.85 -15.28
N GLY A 139 -10.23 23.61 -14.22
CA GLY A 139 -8.85 23.89 -13.79
C GLY A 139 -8.11 22.65 -13.24
N GLY A 140 -7.14 22.14 -13.99
CA GLY A 140 -6.24 21.04 -13.61
C GLY A 140 -4.76 21.42 -13.65
N PHE A 141 -3.87 20.52 -13.24
CA PHE A 141 -2.40 20.62 -13.47
C PHE A 141 -1.75 21.98 -13.11
N GLY A 142 -1.82 22.41 -11.85
CA GLY A 142 -1.14 23.64 -11.42
C GLY A 142 -1.92 24.94 -11.64
N HIS A 143 -3.22 24.87 -11.93
CA HIS A 143 -4.14 26.02 -12.11
C HIS A 143 -4.11 27.11 -11.03
N THR A 144 -3.56 26.85 -9.83
CA THR A 144 -3.42 27.86 -8.75
C THR A 144 -1.98 28.36 -8.55
N GLY A 145 -1.02 27.94 -9.38
CA GLY A 145 0.40 28.23 -9.21
C GLY A 145 0.95 29.17 -10.28
N THR A 146 1.29 30.39 -9.87
CA THR A 146 2.22 31.29 -10.57
C THR A 146 3.65 30.86 -10.27
N HIS A 147 4.20 29.85 -10.95
CA HIS A 147 5.66 29.61 -11.13
C HIS A 147 5.89 28.52 -12.16
#